data_AF-A0A7T7KMG1-F1
#
_entry.id   AF-A0A7T7KMG1-F1
#
_cell.length_a   1.000
_cell.length_b   1.000
_cell.length_c   1.000
_cell.angle_alpha   90.00
_cell.angle_beta   90.00
_cell.angle_gamma   90.00
#
_symmetry.space_group_name_H-M   'P 1'
#
loop_
_entity.id
_entity.type
_entity.pdbx_description
1 polymer ?
#
loop_
_entity_poly.entity_id
_entity_poly.type
_entity_poly.pdbx_seq_one_letter_code
_entity_poly.pdbx_strand_id
1 'polypeptide(L)'
;MRGKAGISFARLVFTSTAFMLTFLSGPQTGFAGDWSFQEHPQPSTEISFEELLYIDGDWKRDGMLPECGGKVRRSYEIYLKYFPEYAETAEPEQAYQTWRDYILADEESSLGGCMTGAYAYAIETLYKRDPSSITISYCGRFSGEPTTEEDLFVVDTIRYLEGLADKGFALAQGYYLLMDGNSVVRLNPDILFFLGQSLDGSPWAVELGLFVTPESLLAVNSPNLEGQPSPERKAFVDEAVARSDLASVLETTGPCGDMAWREAD
;
A
#
# COMPACT_ATOMS: atom_id res chain seq x y z
N MET A 1 -46.32 -51.39 -11.44
CA MET A 1 -47.44 -51.77 -10.53
C MET A 1 -46.96 -51.65 -9.08
N ARG A 2 -47.91 -51.52 -8.13
CA ARG A 2 -47.80 -51.74 -6.66
C ARG A 2 -46.52 -52.52 -6.22
N GLY A 3 -45.68 -52.12 -5.27
CA GLY A 3 -45.77 -51.11 -4.21
C GLY A 3 -45.94 -51.75 -2.82
N LYS A 4 -45.18 -51.31 -1.80
CA LYS A 4 -45.56 -51.25 -0.37
C LYS A 4 -44.42 -50.69 0.50
N ALA A 5 -44.80 -49.89 1.50
CA ALA A 5 -43.90 -49.32 2.51
C ALA A 5 -43.73 -50.25 3.73
N GLY A 6 -42.67 -50.01 4.51
CA GLY A 6 -42.51 -50.52 5.86
C GLY A 6 -42.15 -49.35 6.80
N ILE A 7 -43.06 -49.00 7.71
CA ILE A 7 -42.85 -47.99 8.76
C ILE A 7 -42.92 -48.71 10.11
N SER A 8 -41.90 -48.56 10.95
CA SER A 8 -42.02 -48.50 12.42
C SER A 8 -40.70 -48.00 13.01
N PHE A 9 -40.68 -46.85 13.70
CA PHE A 9 -41.11 -46.63 15.08
C PHE A 9 -40.12 -47.16 16.13
N ALA A 10 -39.21 -46.27 16.55
CA ALA A 10 -38.65 -46.26 17.90
C ALA A 10 -38.62 -44.81 18.40
N ARG A 11 -39.54 -44.48 19.31
CA ARG A 11 -39.55 -43.20 20.05
C ARG A 11 -38.96 -43.45 21.44
N LEU A 12 -37.95 -42.66 21.83
CA LEU A 12 -37.66 -42.30 23.21
C LEU A 12 -36.90 -40.94 23.15
N VAL A 13 -37.42 -39.77 23.53
CA VAL A 13 -38.27 -39.28 24.65
C VAL A 13 -37.44 -38.87 25.88
N PHE A 14 -37.19 -37.55 26.00
CA PHE A 14 -36.92 -36.78 27.24
C PHE A 14 -35.54 -37.11 27.92
N THR A 15 -34.84 -36.33 28.76
CA THR A 15 -34.92 -34.98 29.41
C THR A 15 -33.52 -34.70 30.03
N SER A 16 -33.03 -33.48 30.33
CA SER A 16 -33.48 -32.09 30.11
C SER A 16 -32.31 -31.08 30.27
N THR A 17 -32.62 -29.78 30.15
CA THR A 17 -31.94 -28.57 30.67
C THR A 17 -30.71 -28.72 31.60
N ALA A 18 -29.57 -28.13 31.22
CA ALA A 18 -28.61 -27.54 32.17
C ALA A 18 -27.89 -26.31 31.57
N PHE A 19 -28.00 -25.22 32.30
CA PHE A 19 -27.51 -23.87 32.03
C PHE A 19 -25.97 -23.78 32.07
N MET A 20 -25.32 -23.34 30.97
CA MET A 20 -24.06 -22.61 31.04
C MET A 20 -24.04 -21.50 29.98
N LEU A 21 -24.70 -20.39 30.31
CA LEU A 21 -24.29 -19.08 29.83
C LEU A 21 -22.95 -18.76 30.51
N THR A 22 -21.86 -19.33 30.01
CA THR A 22 -20.53 -18.76 30.22
C THR A 22 -20.53 -17.42 29.50
N PHE A 23 -20.83 -16.36 30.27
CA PHE A 23 -20.34 -15.04 29.95
C PHE A 23 -18.83 -15.16 29.76
N LEU A 24 -18.40 -15.16 28.51
CA LEU A 24 -17.02 -14.84 28.16
C LEU A 24 -16.84 -13.35 28.44
N SER A 25 -16.66 -13.04 29.72
CA SER A 25 -15.93 -11.86 30.14
C SER A 25 -14.47 -12.04 29.73
N GLY A 26 -14.23 -11.94 28.42
CA GLY A 26 -12.94 -11.50 27.92
C GLY A 26 -12.64 -10.11 28.50
N PRO A 27 -11.37 -9.70 28.52
CA PRO A 27 -11.03 -8.35 28.95
C PRO A 27 -11.83 -7.36 28.10
N GLN A 28 -12.66 -6.54 28.76
CA GLN A 28 -13.16 -5.33 28.12
C GLN A 28 -11.94 -4.42 27.95
N THR A 29 -11.38 -4.40 26.74
CA THR A 29 -10.42 -3.38 26.29
C THR A 29 -11.16 -2.06 26.11
N GLY A 30 -11.70 -1.55 27.22
CA GLY A 30 -12.34 -0.26 27.27
C GLY A 30 -11.29 0.82 27.45
N PHE A 31 -10.71 1.29 26.34
CA PHE A 31 -10.20 2.65 26.18
C PHE A 31 -10.14 3.02 24.69
N ALA A 32 -11.32 3.11 24.07
CA ALA A 32 -11.51 3.95 22.90
C ALA A 32 -12.10 5.28 23.38
N GLY A 33 -11.24 6.19 23.83
CA GLY A 33 -11.48 7.59 23.54
C GLY A 33 -11.27 7.77 22.04
N ASP A 34 -12.16 8.46 21.34
CA ASP A 34 -12.02 8.68 19.90
C ASP A 34 -10.78 9.54 19.65
N TRP A 35 -9.65 8.89 19.33
CA TRP A 35 -8.42 9.59 19.02
C TRP A 35 -8.53 10.26 17.65
N SER A 36 -8.47 11.60 17.65
CA SER A 36 -8.57 12.41 16.44
C SER A 36 -7.20 12.98 16.08
N PHE A 37 -6.63 12.53 14.96
CA PHE A 37 -5.44 13.14 14.37
C PHE A 37 -5.68 14.56 13.82
N GLN A 38 -6.94 15.00 13.68
CA GLN A 38 -7.25 16.40 13.33
C GLN A 38 -7.10 17.34 14.55
N GLU A 39 -7.38 16.83 15.75
CA GLU A 39 -7.18 17.56 17.01
C GLU A 39 -5.75 17.38 17.55
N HIS A 40 -5.11 16.28 17.22
CA HIS A 40 -3.76 15.89 17.63
C HIS A 40 -2.88 15.55 16.40
N PRO A 41 -2.61 16.52 15.51
CA PRO A 41 -1.82 16.29 14.29
C PRO A 41 -0.35 16.06 14.62
N GLN A 42 0.43 15.58 13.65
CA GLN A 42 1.88 15.45 13.80
C GLN A 42 2.52 16.80 14.19
N PRO A 43 3.24 16.91 15.31
CA PRO A 43 3.89 18.16 15.71
C PRO A 43 4.90 18.63 14.65
N SER A 44 4.63 19.78 14.05
CA SER A 44 5.43 20.36 12.96
C SER A 44 6.05 21.72 13.31
N THR A 45 5.32 22.56 14.05
CA THR A 45 5.76 23.89 14.51
C THR A 45 6.16 23.93 15.98
N GLU A 46 5.77 22.93 16.77
CA GLU A 46 5.98 22.88 18.22
C GLU A 46 7.24 22.10 18.64
N ILE A 47 7.90 21.44 17.69
CA ILE A 47 9.13 20.66 17.94
C ILE A 47 10.34 21.57 18.18
N SER A 48 11.17 21.22 19.17
CA SER A 48 12.44 21.89 19.41
C SER A 48 13.49 21.55 18.34
N PHE A 49 14.56 22.35 18.28
CA PHE A 49 15.68 22.10 17.36
C PHE A 49 16.40 20.79 17.69
N GLU A 50 16.52 20.44 18.97
CA GLU A 50 17.08 19.17 19.44
C GLU A 50 16.24 17.98 19.00
N GLU A 51 14.90 18.11 18.97
CA GLU A 51 13.99 17.07 18.48
C GLU A 51 14.01 16.95 16.96
N LEU A 52 14.15 18.06 16.24
CA LEU A 52 14.37 18.04 14.78
C LEU A 52 15.67 17.31 14.43
N LEU A 53 16.78 17.62 15.12
CA LEU A 53 18.04 16.89 14.98
C LEU A 53 17.89 15.40 15.36
N TYR A 54 17.07 15.08 16.37
CA TYR A 54 16.75 13.71 16.73
C TYR A 54 15.93 12.99 15.65
N ILE A 55 14.98 13.65 15.00
CA ILE A 55 14.16 13.09 13.91
C ILE A 55 14.98 12.85 12.64
N ASP A 56 15.84 13.80 12.26
CA ASP A 56 16.65 13.68 11.05
C ASP A 56 17.82 12.70 11.25
N GLY A 57 18.61 12.85 12.33
CA GLY A 57 19.72 11.97 12.69
C GLY A 57 20.87 11.96 11.66
N ASP A 58 21.61 10.85 11.62
CA ASP A 58 22.72 10.66 10.68
C ASP A 58 22.31 9.70 9.55
N TRP A 59 21.63 10.27 8.55
CA TRP A 59 21.15 9.56 7.35
C TRP A 59 22.23 8.75 6.61
N LYS A 60 23.52 9.06 6.80
CA LYS A 60 24.63 8.30 6.19
C LYS A 60 24.94 7.00 6.91
N ARG A 61 24.52 6.89 8.17
CA ARG A 61 24.84 5.78 9.07
C ARG A 61 23.71 4.75 9.15
N ASP A 62 22.46 5.20 9.03
CA ASP A 62 21.28 4.38 9.33
C ASP A 62 20.75 3.56 8.13
N GLY A 63 21.37 3.72 6.95
CA GLY A 63 21.12 2.90 5.76
C GLY A 63 19.88 3.29 4.95
N MET A 64 19.92 2.96 3.65
CA MET A 64 18.76 2.99 2.76
C MET A 64 18.18 1.57 2.67
N LEU A 65 16.99 1.22 3.17
CA LEU A 65 15.98 1.96 3.95
C LEU A 65 15.32 0.95 4.91
N PRO A 66 15.01 1.36 6.16
CA PRO A 66 13.62 1.23 6.61
C PRO A 66 13.06 2.59 7.05
N GLU A 67 12.06 3.08 6.32
CA GLU A 67 11.37 4.35 6.57
C GLU A 67 12.33 5.55 6.73
N CYS A 68 13.29 5.65 5.81
CA CYS A 68 14.43 6.58 5.78
C CYS A 68 15.27 6.63 7.07
N GLY A 69 16.06 5.59 7.31
CA GLY A 69 17.01 5.55 8.43
C GLY A 69 16.32 5.66 9.79
N GLY A 70 15.11 5.11 9.92
CA GLY A 70 14.30 5.22 11.14
C GLY A 70 13.77 6.63 11.44
N LYS A 71 13.81 7.58 10.49
CA LYS A 71 13.23 8.93 10.67
C LYS A 71 11.76 8.86 11.09
N VAL A 72 10.97 8.04 10.40
CA VAL A 72 9.53 7.84 10.69
C VAL A 72 9.30 7.28 12.10
N ARG A 73 10.14 6.33 12.55
CA ARG A 73 10.03 5.78 13.91
C ARG A 73 10.36 6.83 14.97
N ARG A 74 11.38 7.67 14.73
CA ARG A 74 11.77 8.77 15.63
C ARG A 74 10.71 9.88 15.65
N SER A 75 10.05 10.15 14.53
CA SER A 75 8.87 11.03 14.48
C SER A 75 7.68 10.50 15.27
N TYR A 76 7.45 9.18 15.28
CA TYR A 76 6.44 8.56 16.14
C TYR A 76 6.78 8.67 17.63
N GLU A 77 8.05 8.51 18.00
CA GLU A 77 8.50 8.69 19.39
C GLU A 77 8.33 10.14 19.87
N ILE A 78 8.53 11.13 18.98
CA ILE A 78 8.17 12.53 19.25
C ILE A 78 6.66 12.72 19.32
N TYR A 79 5.86 12.07 18.46
CA TYR A 79 4.40 12.11 18.55
C TYR A 79 3.90 11.65 19.93
N LEU A 80 4.39 10.51 20.41
CA LEU A 80 4.07 9.97 21.75
C LEU A 80 4.57 10.85 22.91
N LYS A 81 5.57 11.70 22.69
CA LYS A 81 6.03 12.66 23.71
C LYS A 81 5.04 13.82 23.89
N TYR A 82 4.43 14.29 22.81
CA TYR A 82 3.44 15.37 22.81
C TYR A 82 2.04 14.85 23.18
N PHE A 83 1.74 13.60 22.79
CA PHE A 83 0.44 12.94 22.96
C PHE A 83 0.60 11.57 23.64
N PRO A 84 1.02 11.53 24.93
CA PRO A 84 1.31 10.28 25.63
C PRO A 84 0.09 9.36 25.76
N GLU A 85 -1.11 9.93 25.88
CA GLU A 85 -2.38 9.19 25.90
C GLU A 85 -2.65 8.38 24.62
N TYR A 86 -2.03 8.73 23.48
CA TYR A 86 -2.15 7.92 22.26
C TYR A 86 -1.56 6.51 22.44
N ALA A 87 -0.50 6.37 23.26
CA ALA A 87 0.13 5.08 23.55
C ALA A 87 -0.80 4.11 24.29
N GLU A 88 -1.89 4.59 24.87
CA GLU A 88 -2.87 3.77 25.61
C GLU A 88 -4.07 3.33 24.75
N THR A 89 -4.17 3.80 23.50
CA THR A 89 -5.33 3.55 22.61
C THR A 89 -5.38 2.15 22.01
N ALA A 90 -4.23 1.47 21.86
CA ALA A 90 -4.11 0.15 21.27
C ALA A 90 -2.79 -0.53 21.68
N GLU A 91 -2.60 -1.80 21.31
CA GLU A 91 -1.30 -2.46 21.43
C GLU A 91 -0.22 -1.71 20.63
N PRO A 92 1.06 -1.65 21.09
CA PRO A 92 2.05 -0.71 20.54
C PRO A 92 2.28 -0.79 19.02
N GLU A 93 2.21 -1.98 18.44
CA GLU A 93 2.38 -2.16 16.99
C GLU A 93 1.14 -1.70 16.20
N GLN A 94 -0.06 -1.91 16.76
CA GLN A 94 -1.30 -1.40 16.17
C GLN A 94 -1.34 0.13 16.25
N ALA A 95 -0.98 0.72 17.39
CA ALA A 95 -0.89 2.17 17.55
C ALA A 95 0.14 2.78 16.57
N TYR A 96 1.32 2.17 16.43
CA TYR A 96 2.31 2.61 15.44
C TYR A 96 1.77 2.53 14.01
N GLN A 97 1.15 1.41 13.63
CA GLN A 97 0.60 1.25 12.29
C GLN A 97 -0.57 2.20 12.00
N THR A 98 -1.44 2.46 12.96
CA THR A 98 -2.54 3.44 12.84
C THR A 98 -2.01 4.86 12.67
N TRP A 99 -0.96 5.26 13.41
CA TRP A 99 -0.30 6.54 13.19
C TRP A 99 0.39 6.62 11.81
N ARG A 100 1.03 5.55 11.33
CA ARG A 100 1.62 5.51 9.98
C ARG A 100 0.56 5.69 8.89
N ASP A 101 -0.58 5.02 9.04
CA ASP A 101 -1.69 5.14 8.08
C ASP A 101 -2.34 6.55 8.12
N TYR A 102 -2.35 7.23 9.27
CA TYR A 102 -2.64 8.68 9.33
C TYR A 102 -1.61 9.50 8.52
N ILE A 103 -0.31 9.30 8.76
CA ILE A 103 0.76 10.05 8.08
C ILE A 103 0.76 9.80 6.56
N LEU A 104 0.31 8.64 6.08
CA LEU A 104 0.14 8.35 4.64
C LEU A 104 -1.11 8.98 4.03
N ALA A 105 -2.14 9.25 4.83
CA ALA A 105 -3.34 10.00 4.41
C ALA A 105 -3.14 11.52 4.44
N ASP A 106 -2.16 12.01 5.20
CA ASP A 106 -1.75 13.40 5.28
C ASP A 106 -0.80 13.76 4.13
N GLU A 107 -1.35 14.18 2.99
CA GLU A 107 -0.59 14.51 1.77
C GLU A 107 0.44 15.63 1.97
N GLU A 108 0.28 16.50 2.97
CA GLU A 108 1.27 17.55 3.32
C GLU A 108 2.46 16.99 4.13
N SER A 109 2.36 15.75 4.62
CA SER A 109 3.37 15.16 5.50
C SER A 109 4.59 14.62 4.74
N SER A 110 5.71 15.34 4.85
CA SER A 110 7.02 14.91 4.31
C SER A 110 7.49 13.52 4.77
N LEU A 111 6.94 12.98 5.85
CA LEU A 111 7.21 11.63 6.34
C LEU A 111 6.64 10.56 5.40
N GLY A 112 5.50 10.82 4.74
CA GLY A 112 4.92 9.88 3.79
C GLY A 112 5.86 9.55 2.63
N GLY A 113 6.64 10.52 2.15
CA GLY A 113 7.69 10.31 1.13
C GLY A 113 8.84 9.40 1.59
N CYS A 114 9.11 9.34 2.91
CA CYS A 114 10.06 8.40 3.50
C CYS A 114 9.52 6.97 3.57
N MET A 115 8.19 6.83 3.65
CA MET A 115 7.49 5.54 3.65
C MET A 115 7.18 5.03 2.24
N THR A 116 7.33 5.87 1.21
CA THR A 116 6.92 5.56 -0.17
C THR A 116 8.04 5.88 -1.16
N GLY A 117 8.19 7.15 -1.57
CA GLY A 117 9.11 7.53 -2.65
C GLY A 117 10.55 7.10 -2.48
N ALA A 118 11.06 7.07 -1.25
CA ALA A 118 12.41 6.57 -0.97
C ALA A 118 12.64 5.14 -1.51
N TYR A 119 11.65 4.26 -1.38
CA TYR A 119 11.68 2.88 -1.88
C TYR A 119 11.64 2.80 -3.40
N ALA A 120 10.80 3.61 -4.05
CA ALA A 120 10.75 3.73 -5.51
C ALA A 120 12.11 4.20 -6.07
N TYR A 121 12.70 5.23 -5.46
CA TYR A 121 14.05 5.71 -5.81
C TYR A 121 15.15 4.70 -5.51
N ALA A 122 14.99 3.81 -4.53
CA ALA A 122 15.99 2.79 -4.22
C ALA A 122 16.09 1.74 -5.35
N ILE A 123 14.96 1.30 -5.91
CA ILE A 123 14.92 0.42 -7.10
C ILE A 123 15.55 1.13 -8.29
N GLU A 124 15.15 2.38 -8.55
CA GLU A 124 15.67 3.16 -9.68
C GLU A 124 17.19 3.39 -9.56
N THR A 125 17.69 3.65 -8.35
CA THR A 125 19.11 3.84 -8.04
C THR A 125 19.90 2.54 -8.22
N LEU A 126 19.36 1.41 -7.75
CA LEU A 126 19.98 0.10 -7.92
C LEU A 126 20.11 -0.26 -9.41
N TYR A 127 19.02 -0.09 -10.16
CA TYR A 127 19.00 -0.30 -11.61
C TYR A 127 20.00 0.61 -12.34
N LYS A 128 20.02 1.92 -12.05
CA LYS A 128 20.98 2.86 -12.67
C LYS A 128 22.44 2.56 -12.33
N ARG A 129 22.71 1.94 -11.17
CA ARG A 129 24.05 1.58 -10.70
C ARG A 129 24.59 0.31 -11.37
N ASP A 130 23.78 -0.74 -11.42
CA ASP A 130 24.11 -2.01 -12.06
C ASP A 130 22.86 -2.69 -12.64
N PRO A 131 22.50 -2.39 -13.91
CA PRO A 131 21.37 -3.02 -14.58
C PRO A 131 21.45 -4.55 -14.66
N SER A 132 22.67 -5.12 -14.58
CA SER A 132 22.90 -6.56 -14.74
C SER A 132 22.76 -7.36 -13.44
N SER A 133 22.67 -6.68 -12.30
CA SER A 133 22.47 -7.29 -10.98
C SER A 133 21.02 -7.74 -10.72
N ILE A 134 20.06 -7.16 -11.45
CA ILE A 134 18.63 -7.46 -11.33
C ILE A 134 18.23 -8.39 -12.48
N THR A 135 17.79 -9.59 -12.15
CA THR A 135 17.42 -10.65 -13.11
C THR A 135 15.90 -10.80 -13.30
N ILE A 136 15.13 -10.30 -12.34
CA ILE A 136 13.67 -10.24 -12.38
C ILE A 136 13.15 -9.01 -13.14
N SER A 137 11.88 -9.07 -13.56
CA SER A 137 11.10 -7.89 -13.93
C SER A 137 9.70 -7.93 -13.31
N TYR A 138 9.04 -6.79 -13.26
CA TYR A 138 7.74 -6.59 -12.64
C TYR A 138 6.82 -5.73 -13.51
N CYS A 139 5.56 -6.15 -13.62
CA CYS A 139 4.53 -5.46 -14.39
C CYS A 139 3.17 -5.37 -13.66
N GLY A 140 3.14 -5.60 -12.35
CA GLY A 140 1.95 -6.07 -11.62
C GLY A 140 2.00 -7.58 -11.30
N ARG A 141 2.92 -8.29 -11.96
CA ARG A 141 3.36 -9.65 -11.62
C ARG A 141 4.86 -9.70 -11.78
N PHE A 142 5.54 -10.50 -10.96
CA PHE A 142 6.96 -10.79 -11.15
C PHE A 142 7.16 -11.80 -12.29
N SER A 143 8.22 -11.57 -13.07
CA SER A 143 8.75 -12.48 -14.08
C SER A 143 10.21 -12.77 -13.77
N GLY A 144 10.64 -14.02 -13.96
CA GLY A 144 11.89 -14.54 -13.41
C GLY A 144 11.74 -15.05 -11.97
N GLU A 145 12.73 -15.81 -11.51
CA GLU A 145 12.85 -16.23 -10.10
C GLU A 145 13.91 -15.33 -9.42
N PRO A 146 13.65 -14.76 -8.24
CA PRO A 146 14.64 -13.94 -7.55
C PRO A 146 15.78 -14.83 -7.04
N THR A 147 17.01 -14.58 -7.50
CA THR A 147 18.18 -15.42 -7.17
C THR A 147 19.33 -14.65 -6.51
N THR A 148 19.33 -13.32 -6.57
CA THR A 148 20.33 -12.44 -5.95
C THR A 148 19.76 -11.71 -4.72
N GLU A 149 20.64 -11.09 -3.92
CA GLU A 149 20.21 -10.19 -2.83
C GLU A 149 19.51 -8.95 -3.41
N GLU A 150 19.97 -8.48 -4.57
CA GLU A 150 19.36 -7.40 -5.36
C GLU A 150 17.95 -7.75 -5.84
N ASP A 151 17.71 -8.96 -6.37
CA ASP A 151 16.38 -9.42 -6.78
C ASP A 151 15.42 -9.45 -5.57
N LEU A 152 15.87 -10.02 -4.45
CA LEU A 152 15.07 -10.10 -3.22
C LEU A 152 14.72 -8.70 -2.69
N PHE A 153 15.70 -7.80 -2.68
CA PHE A 153 15.48 -6.39 -2.31
C PHE A 153 14.42 -5.73 -3.21
N VAL A 154 14.47 -5.94 -4.53
CA VAL A 154 13.46 -5.41 -5.45
C VAL A 154 12.09 -6.04 -5.22
N VAL A 155 12.01 -7.37 -5.00
CA VAL A 155 10.74 -8.05 -4.70
C VAL A 155 10.07 -7.48 -3.45
N ASP A 156 10.82 -7.39 -2.35
CA ASP A 156 10.28 -6.92 -1.07
C ASP A 156 9.92 -5.43 -1.14
N THR A 157 10.73 -4.63 -1.83
CA THR A 157 10.45 -3.19 -2.04
C THR A 157 9.19 -2.95 -2.85
N ILE A 158 8.99 -3.70 -3.95
CA ILE A 158 7.79 -3.59 -4.79
C ILE A 158 6.56 -4.04 -4.01
N ARG A 159 6.61 -5.20 -3.34
CA ARG A 159 5.48 -5.71 -2.52
C ARG A 159 5.10 -4.75 -1.40
N TYR A 160 6.09 -4.11 -0.80
CA TYR A 160 5.87 -3.12 0.23
C TYR A 160 5.10 -1.89 -0.31
N LEU A 161 5.53 -1.35 -1.45
CA LEU A 161 4.84 -0.24 -2.11
C LEU A 161 3.46 -0.63 -2.65
N GLU A 162 3.31 -1.82 -3.22
CA GLU A 162 2.05 -2.43 -3.66
C GLU A 162 1.04 -2.46 -2.49
N GLY A 163 1.46 -2.95 -1.32
CA GLY A 163 0.63 -3.00 -0.11
C GLY A 163 0.31 -1.64 0.54
N LEU A 164 1.07 -0.58 0.23
CA LEU A 164 0.69 0.80 0.61
C LEU A 164 -0.25 1.44 -0.41
N ALA A 165 -0.05 1.19 -1.71
CA ALA A 165 -0.89 1.70 -2.78
C ALA A 165 -2.31 1.08 -2.76
N ASP A 166 -2.41 -0.20 -2.36
CA ASP A 166 -3.68 -0.92 -2.20
C ASP A 166 -4.56 -0.37 -1.07
N LYS A 167 -3.97 0.30 -0.08
CA LYS A 167 -4.73 1.03 0.96
C LYS A 167 -5.43 2.29 0.44
N GLY A 168 -5.18 2.70 -0.80
CA GLY A 168 -5.82 3.87 -1.40
C GLY A 168 -5.17 5.22 -1.08
N PHE A 169 -3.98 5.25 -0.47
CA PHE A 169 -3.28 6.51 -0.22
C PHE A 169 -2.72 7.10 -1.52
N ALA A 170 -3.15 8.30 -1.90
CA ALA A 170 -2.74 8.95 -3.15
C ALA A 170 -1.20 9.07 -3.27
N LEU A 171 -0.52 9.44 -2.18
CA LEU A 171 0.94 9.48 -2.12
C LEU A 171 1.61 8.14 -2.44
N ALA A 172 1.06 7.04 -1.92
CA ALA A 172 1.59 5.69 -2.14
C ALA A 172 1.31 5.19 -3.56
N GLN A 173 0.08 5.37 -4.06
CA GLN A 173 -0.30 5.09 -5.45
C GLN A 173 0.56 5.90 -6.44
N GLY A 174 0.83 7.16 -6.09
CA GLY A 174 1.69 8.07 -6.83
C GLY A 174 3.13 7.60 -6.96
N TYR A 175 3.78 7.23 -5.85
CA TYR A 175 5.13 6.68 -5.91
C TYR A 175 5.19 5.27 -6.49
N TYR A 176 4.13 4.48 -6.35
CA TYR A 176 4.00 3.17 -6.99
C TYR A 176 3.91 3.31 -8.52
N LEU A 177 3.16 4.31 -9.01
CA LEU A 177 3.14 4.73 -10.42
C LEU A 177 4.53 5.23 -10.90
N LEU A 178 5.22 6.05 -10.11
CA LEU A 178 6.53 6.60 -10.46
C LEU A 178 7.67 5.56 -10.51
N MET A 179 7.43 4.31 -10.12
CA MET A 179 8.37 3.22 -10.41
C MET A 179 8.37 2.81 -11.89
N ASP A 180 7.31 3.08 -12.64
CA ASP A 180 7.19 2.70 -14.06
C ASP A 180 8.20 3.42 -14.95
N GLY A 181 8.68 2.71 -15.98
CA GLY A 181 9.49 3.30 -17.06
C GLY A 181 10.99 2.97 -17.01
N ASN A 182 11.44 2.10 -16.11
CA ASN A 182 12.77 1.48 -16.20
C ASN A 182 12.66 0.06 -16.83
N SER A 183 13.75 -0.72 -16.89
CA SER A 183 13.68 -2.08 -17.48
C SER A 183 13.23 -3.14 -16.48
N VAL A 184 13.25 -2.84 -15.19
CA VAL A 184 12.84 -3.73 -14.10
C VAL A 184 11.34 -3.61 -13.86
N VAL A 185 10.81 -2.39 -13.83
CA VAL A 185 9.39 -2.09 -13.60
C VAL A 185 8.77 -1.47 -14.85
N ARG A 186 7.81 -2.20 -15.44
CA ARG A 186 7.00 -1.83 -16.60
C ARG A 186 5.55 -2.23 -16.36
N LEU A 187 4.79 -1.37 -15.71
CA LEU A 187 3.44 -1.66 -15.21
C LEU A 187 2.47 -1.94 -16.38
N ASN A 188 1.61 -2.95 -16.20
CA ASN A 188 0.59 -3.27 -17.20
C ASN A 188 -0.42 -2.11 -17.38
N PRO A 189 -1.04 -1.97 -18.57
CA PRO A 189 -1.97 -0.88 -18.86
C PRO A 189 -3.16 -0.78 -17.91
N ASP A 190 -3.69 -1.91 -17.42
CA ASP A 190 -4.79 -1.92 -16.45
C ASP A 190 -4.39 -1.26 -15.13
N ILE A 191 -3.14 -1.44 -14.70
CA ILE A 191 -2.59 -0.85 -13.46
C ILE A 191 -2.28 0.63 -13.68
N LEU A 192 -1.64 0.98 -14.80
CA LEU A 192 -1.41 2.39 -15.15
C LEU A 192 -2.72 3.17 -15.29
N PHE A 193 -3.76 2.54 -15.86
CA PHE A 193 -5.09 3.13 -15.98
C PHE A 193 -5.78 3.26 -14.62
N PHE A 194 -5.73 2.23 -13.75
CA PHE A 194 -6.20 2.32 -12.36
C PHE A 194 -5.55 3.48 -11.62
N LEU A 195 -4.21 3.53 -11.60
CA LEU A 195 -3.46 4.56 -10.89
C LEU A 195 -3.72 5.95 -11.46
N GLY A 196 -3.80 6.09 -12.79
CA GLY A 196 -4.15 7.35 -13.45
C GLY A 196 -5.54 7.86 -13.05
N GLN A 197 -6.55 6.98 -12.98
CA GLN A 197 -7.90 7.34 -12.54
C GLN A 197 -7.99 7.59 -11.03
N SER A 198 -7.29 6.83 -10.20
CA SER A 198 -7.29 7.01 -8.73
C SER A 198 -6.58 8.29 -8.28
N LEU A 199 -5.60 8.76 -9.05
CA LEU A 199 -4.84 9.98 -8.78
C LEU A 199 -5.43 11.24 -9.44
N ASP A 200 -6.40 11.12 -10.35
CA ASP A 200 -6.98 12.27 -11.05
C ASP A 200 -7.62 13.26 -10.06
N GLY A 201 -7.27 14.54 -10.20
CA GLY A 201 -7.69 15.60 -9.28
C GLY A 201 -7.13 15.54 -7.85
N SER A 202 -6.28 14.55 -7.48
CA SER A 202 -5.66 14.52 -6.15
C SER A 202 -4.70 15.70 -5.94
N PRO A 203 -4.68 16.37 -4.76
CA PRO A 203 -3.83 17.52 -4.51
C PRO A 203 -2.35 17.25 -4.80
N TRP A 204 -1.83 16.11 -4.32
CA TRP A 204 -0.46 15.67 -4.55
C TRP A 204 -0.11 15.49 -6.04
N ALA A 205 -0.97 14.86 -6.84
CA ALA A 205 -0.68 14.65 -8.27
C ALA A 205 -0.78 15.96 -9.08
N VAL A 206 -1.61 16.90 -8.63
CA VAL A 206 -1.70 18.27 -9.17
C VAL A 206 -0.44 19.07 -8.83
N GLU A 207 0.06 19.00 -7.58
CA GLU A 207 1.30 19.69 -7.18
C GLU A 207 2.51 19.21 -7.97
N LEU A 208 2.65 17.89 -8.14
CA LEU A 208 3.72 17.30 -8.95
C LEU A 208 3.51 17.42 -10.47
N GLY A 209 2.36 17.92 -10.92
CA GLY A 209 2.07 18.11 -12.34
C GLY A 209 2.07 16.82 -13.17
N LEU A 210 1.72 15.67 -12.56
CA LEU A 210 1.81 14.34 -13.18
C LEU A 210 0.95 14.19 -14.45
N PHE A 211 -0.07 15.02 -14.60
CA PHE A 211 -0.99 15.02 -15.74
C PHE A 211 -0.90 16.30 -16.60
N VAL A 212 0.12 17.14 -16.39
CA VAL A 212 0.15 18.52 -16.90
C VAL A 212 1.10 18.75 -18.08
N THR A 213 2.27 18.10 -18.15
CA THR A 213 3.29 18.37 -19.19
C THR A 213 3.82 17.12 -19.88
N PRO A 214 3.95 17.07 -21.22
CA PRO A 214 4.45 15.89 -21.95
C PRO A 214 5.79 15.29 -21.49
N GLU A 215 6.60 16.01 -20.72
CA GLU A 215 7.79 15.48 -20.06
C GLU A 215 7.54 14.75 -18.72
N SER A 216 6.49 15.07 -17.94
CA SER A 216 6.12 14.33 -16.72
C SER A 216 5.37 13.02 -17.02
N LEU A 217 5.34 12.62 -18.29
CA LEU A 217 4.21 11.95 -18.90
C LEU A 217 4.51 10.52 -19.42
N LEU A 218 5.76 10.06 -19.39
CA LEU A 218 6.18 8.83 -20.10
C LEU A 218 5.63 7.51 -19.54
N ALA A 219 5.17 7.46 -18.28
CA ALA A 219 4.47 6.30 -17.72
C ALA A 219 2.96 6.36 -18.05
N VAL A 220 2.27 7.32 -17.43
CA VAL A 220 0.81 7.54 -17.46
C VAL A 220 0.27 7.82 -18.86
N ASN A 221 1.00 8.56 -19.69
CA ASN A 221 0.50 9.00 -21.00
C ASN A 221 1.38 8.46 -22.11
N SER A 222 1.69 7.16 -22.04
CA SER A 222 1.99 6.40 -23.24
C SER A 222 0.99 6.77 -24.33
N PRO A 223 1.42 7.12 -25.55
CA PRO A 223 0.49 7.25 -26.67
C PRO A 223 -0.39 6.00 -26.74
N ASN A 224 -1.69 6.22 -26.70
CA ASN A 224 -2.74 5.19 -26.68
C ASN A 224 -2.92 4.37 -25.38
N LEU A 225 -2.41 4.76 -24.19
CA LEU A 225 -2.68 4.00 -22.94
C LEU A 225 -4.18 3.75 -22.73
N GLU A 226 -5.00 4.79 -22.87
CA GLU A 226 -6.46 4.72 -22.75
C GLU A 226 -7.17 3.80 -23.77
N GLY A 227 -6.47 3.41 -24.85
CA GLY A 227 -6.93 2.53 -25.91
C GLY A 227 -6.22 1.16 -25.93
N GLN A 228 -5.37 0.86 -24.95
CA GLN A 228 -4.74 -0.46 -24.78
C GLN A 228 -5.68 -1.47 -24.09
N PRO A 229 -6.38 -1.13 -22.98
CA PRO A 229 -7.43 -2.00 -22.44
C PRO A 229 -8.63 -2.13 -23.39
N SER A 230 -9.26 -3.32 -23.42
CA SER A 230 -10.56 -3.46 -24.08
C SER A 230 -11.65 -2.69 -23.32
N PRO A 231 -12.81 -2.37 -23.94
CA PRO A 231 -13.92 -1.71 -23.23
C PRO A 231 -14.37 -2.45 -21.97
N GLU A 232 -14.34 -3.78 -21.99
CA GLU A 232 -14.68 -4.64 -20.86
C GLU A 232 -13.64 -4.56 -19.73
N ARG A 233 -12.34 -4.47 -20.07
CA ARG A 233 -11.28 -4.24 -19.07
C ARG A 233 -11.33 -2.83 -18.50
N LYS A 234 -11.59 -1.82 -19.33
CA LYS A 234 -11.75 -0.43 -18.87
C LYS A 234 -12.88 -0.32 -17.85
N ALA A 235 -14.07 -0.86 -18.17
CA ALA A 235 -15.20 -0.90 -17.25
C ALA A 235 -14.92 -1.67 -15.94
N PHE A 236 -14.17 -2.79 -16.00
CA PHE A 236 -13.74 -3.51 -14.80
C PHE A 236 -12.80 -2.65 -13.93
N VAL A 237 -11.84 -1.95 -14.53
CA VAL A 237 -10.92 -1.08 -13.79
C VAL A 237 -11.65 0.15 -13.23
N ASP A 238 -12.58 0.75 -13.97
CA ASP A 238 -13.43 1.84 -13.47
C ASP A 238 -14.21 1.42 -12.21
N GLU A 239 -14.77 0.21 -12.20
CA GLU A 239 -15.43 -0.37 -11.03
C GLU A 239 -14.46 -0.65 -9.86
N ALA A 240 -13.20 -1.00 -10.14
CA ALA A 240 -12.17 -1.21 -9.12
C ALA A 240 -11.70 0.12 -8.51
N VAL A 241 -11.51 1.17 -9.33
CA VAL A 241 -11.19 2.54 -8.88
C VAL A 241 -12.28 3.05 -7.95
N ALA A 242 -13.56 2.85 -8.30
CA ALA A 242 -14.70 3.24 -7.47
C ALA A 242 -14.78 2.51 -6.10
N ARG A 243 -14.00 1.43 -5.91
CA ARG A 243 -13.86 0.70 -4.64
C ARG A 243 -12.49 0.88 -3.98
N SER A 244 -11.57 1.63 -4.59
CA SER A 244 -10.15 1.69 -4.22
C SER A 244 -9.46 0.31 -4.15
N ASP A 245 -9.80 -0.59 -5.08
CA ASP A 245 -9.51 -2.02 -5.04
C ASP A 245 -8.37 -2.40 -6.02
N LEU A 246 -7.14 -2.00 -5.70
CA LEU A 246 -5.96 -2.27 -6.53
C LEU A 246 -5.63 -3.77 -6.59
N ALA A 247 -5.81 -4.49 -5.49
CA ALA A 247 -5.66 -5.94 -5.42
C ALA A 247 -6.43 -6.67 -6.52
N SER A 248 -7.71 -6.33 -6.76
CA SER A 248 -8.47 -6.95 -7.86
C SER A 248 -7.89 -6.69 -9.25
N VAL A 249 -7.24 -5.54 -9.47
CA VAL A 249 -6.57 -5.20 -10.74
C VAL A 249 -5.27 -5.98 -10.89
N LEU A 250 -4.49 -6.14 -9.81
CA LEU A 250 -3.27 -6.95 -9.79
C LEU A 250 -3.57 -8.45 -10.02
N GLU A 251 -4.57 -8.99 -9.33
CA GLU A 251 -4.99 -10.40 -9.46
C GLU A 251 -5.48 -10.75 -10.87
N THR A 252 -6.16 -9.81 -11.54
CA THR A 252 -6.77 -10.03 -12.87
C THR A 252 -5.92 -9.53 -14.05
N THR A 253 -4.86 -8.74 -13.79
CA THR A 253 -3.89 -8.27 -14.79
C THR A 253 -3.25 -9.45 -15.53
N GLY A 254 -3.07 -9.34 -16.85
CA GLY A 254 -2.40 -10.36 -17.67
C GLY A 254 -0.93 -10.58 -17.29
N PRO A 255 -0.25 -11.59 -17.86
CA PRO A 255 1.20 -11.72 -17.73
C PRO A 255 1.90 -10.54 -18.43
N CYS A 256 3.13 -10.26 -18.04
CA CYS A 256 3.91 -9.16 -18.62
C CYS A 256 4.06 -9.34 -20.15
N GLY A 257 3.50 -8.41 -20.92
CA GLY A 257 3.57 -8.40 -22.39
C GLY A 257 2.30 -8.83 -23.13
N ASP A 258 1.33 -9.47 -22.48
CA ASP A 258 0.07 -9.88 -23.16
C ASP A 258 -0.92 -8.72 -23.34
N MET A 259 -0.84 -7.71 -22.46
CA MET A 259 -1.71 -6.54 -22.46
C MET A 259 -0.97 -5.36 -23.11
N ALA A 260 -0.85 -5.41 -24.44
CA ALA A 260 -0.41 -4.34 -25.35
C ALA A 260 0.66 -3.37 -24.79
N TRP A 261 1.93 -3.77 -24.79
CA TRP A 261 3.02 -2.85 -24.41
C TRP A 261 4.06 -2.59 -25.50
N ARG A 262 4.77 -1.48 -25.29
CA ARG A 262 5.66 -0.78 -26.21
C ARG A 262 6.72 -1.72 -26.82
N GLU A 263 7.11 -1.47 -28.07
CA GLU A 263 8.32 -2.11 -28.63
C GLU A 263 9.47 -1.86 -27.64
N ALA A 264 10.22 -2.91 -27.31
CA ALA A 264 11.37 -2.78 -26.43
C ALA A 264 12.48 -2.04 -27.18
N ASP A 265 12.89 -0.89 -26.64
CA ASP A 265 14.11 -0.17 -27.06
C ASP A 265 15.37 -1.06 -26.99
#